data_AF-A0A0M0ED86-F1
#
_entry.id   AF-A0A0M0ED86-F1
#
_cell.length_a   1.000
_cell.length_b   1.000
_cell.length_c   1.000
_cell.angle_alpha   90.00
_cell.angle_beta   90.00
_cell.angle_gamma   90.00
#
_symmetry.space_group_name_H-M   'P 1'
#
loop_
_entity.id
_entity.type
_entity.pdbx_description
1 polymer ?
#
loop_
_entity_poly.entity_id
_entity_poly.type
_entity_poly.pdbx_seq_one_letter_code
_entity_poly.pdbx_strand_id
1 'polypeptide(L)'
;MADGIAPSYFVEGMLYNVPDANFGLSYCATLINVLNWLNGCDRAKLECANGPYFLFHPTSPVTWRREQFEIFLTALINFWNDGD
;
A
#
# COMPACT_ATOMS: atom_id res chain seq x y z
N MET A 1 10.57 10.46 -5.30
CA MET A 1 9.27 10.03 -5.86
C MET A 1 8.59 11.25 -6.47
N ALA A 2 7.95 11.13 -7.64
CA ALA A 2 7.25 12.25 -8.25
C ALA A 2 5.94 12.57 -7.51
N ASP A 3 5.49 13.83 -7.58
CA ASP A 3 4.22 14.27 -7.02
C ASP A 3 3.05 13.46 -7.62
N GLY A 4 2.11 13.02 -6.78
CA GLY A 4 0.95 12.23 -7.20
C GLY A 4 1.17 10.71 -7.36
N ILE A 5 2.37 10.16 -7.07
CA ILE A 5 2.58 8.70 -7.07
C ILE A 5 1.90 8.02 -5.88
N ALA A 6 1.99 8.61 -4.68
CA ALA A 6 1.40 8.06 -3.47
C ALA A 6 0.86 9.19 -2.57
N PRO A 7 -0.28 9.80 -2.92
CA PRO A 7 -1.02 10.67 -2.02
C PRO A 7 -1.24 10.01 -0.65
N SER A 8 -1.07 10.76 0.44
CA SER A 8 -1.17 10.23 1.82
C SER A 8 -2.45 9.44 2.06
N TYR A 9 -3.57 9.91 1.51
CA TYR A 9 -4.87 9.25 1.58
C TYR A 9 -4.86 7.81 1.01
N PHE A 10 -4.14 7.56 -0.09
CA PHE A 10 -4.06 6.22 -0.67
C PHE A 10 -3.09 5.31 0.08
N VAL A 11 -2.05 5.90 0.71
CA VAL A 11 -1.17 5.17 1.62
C VAL A 11 -1.95 4.73 2.87
N GLU A 12 -2.80 5.60 3.42
CA GLU A 12 -3.70 5.24 4.53
C GLU A 12 -4.68 4.14 4.13
N GLY A 13 -5.33 4.27 2.96
CA GLY A 13 -6.19 3.22 2.40
C GLY A 13 -5.45 1.89 2.24
N MET A 14 -4.23 1.90 1.74
CA MET A 14 -3.39 0.69 1.62
C MET A 14 -3.15 0.03 2.97
N LEU A 15 -2.73 0.79 3.98
CA LEU A 15 -2.43 0.27 5.32
C LEU A 15 -3.69 -0.22 6.04
N TYR A 16 -4.84 0.41 5.81
CA TYR A 16 -6.13 0.02 6.37
C TYR A 16 -6.54 -1.43 6.01
N ASN A 17 -6.12 -1.92 4.84
CA ASN A 17 -6.46 -3.27 4.40
C ASN A 17 -5.56 -4.36 4.99
N VAL A 18 -4.43 -3.99 5.59
CA VAL A 18 -3.48 -4.96 6.14
C VAL A 18 -4.07 -5.55 7.42
N PRO A 19 -4.10 -6.89 7.60
CA PRO A 19 -4.60 -7.50 8.82
C PRO A 19 -3.81 -7.03 10.05
N ASP A 20 -4.52 -6.78 11.16
CA ASP A 20 -3.95 -6.32 12.43
C ASP A 20 -2.77 -7.17 12.92
N ALA A 21 -2.79 -8.48 12.62
CA ALA A 21 -1.73 -9.42 12.97
C ALA A 21 -0.35 -9.09 12.36
N ASN A 22 -0.29 -8.26 11.32
CA ASN A 22 0.97 -7.81 10.72
C ASN A 22 1.58 -6.60 11.45
N PHE A 23 0.84 -5.95 12.35
CA PHE A 23 1.32 -4.84 13.18
C PHE A 23 1.73 -5.35 14.56
N GLY A 24 2.93 -5.01 15.03
CA GLY A 24 3.41 -5.59 16.28
C GLY A 24 4.75 -5.10 16.82
N LEU A 25 5.53 -6.05 17.36
CA LEU A 25 6.55 -5.86 18.40
C LEU A 25 7.67 -4.85 18.10
N SER A 26 8.00 -4.60 16.83
CA SER A 26 8.96 -3.56 16.45
C SER A 26 8.56 -2.90 15.14
N TYR A 27 9.06 -1.68 14.93
CA TYR A 27 8.84 -0.95 13.68
C TYR A 27 9.37 -1.72 12.47
N CYS A 28 10.57 -2.29 12.57
CA CYS A 28 11.16 -3.07 11.47
C CYS A 28 10.35 -4.34 11.18
N ALA A 29 9.97 -5.10 12.22
CA ALA A 29 9.17 -6.31 12.02
C ALA A 29 7.79 -5.99 11.44
N THR A 30 7.16 -4.91 11.91
CA THR A 30 5.89 -4.42 11.36
C THR A 30 6.03 -4.07 9.88
N LEU A 31 7.07 -3.31 9.52
CA LEU A 31 7.28 -2.90 8.14
C LEU A 31 7.48 -4.12 7.22
N ILE A 32 8.33 -5.07 7.62
CA ILE A 32 8.57 -6.31 6.87
C ILE A 32 7.28 -7.10 6.68
N ASN A 33 6.49 -7.29 7.74
CA ASN A 33 5.23 -8.04 7.67
C ASN A 33 4.20 -7.36 6.76
N VAL A 34 4.05 -6.03 6.89
CA VAL A 34 3.18 -5.22 6.05
C VAL A 34 3.60 -5.31 4.58
N LEU A 35 4.89 -5.15 4.27
CA LEU A 35 5.41 -5.23 2.89
C LEU A 35 5.21 -6.62 2.28
N ASN A 36 5.47 -7.68 3.05
CA ASN A 36 5.24 -9.06 2.61
C ASN A 36 3.77 -9.32 2.30
N TRP A 37 2.85 -8.85 3.16
CA TRP A 37 1.42 -8.98 2.91
C TRP A 37 0.98 -8.20 1.68
N LEU A 38 1.41 -6.95 1.54
CA LEU A 38 1.08 -6.10 0.39
C LEU A 38 1.58 -6.68 -0.94
N ASN A 39 2.75 -7.32 -0.93
CA ASN A 39 3.30 -7.95 -2.12
C ASN A 39 2.50 -9.18 -2.59
N GLY A 40 1.83 -9.88 -1.66
CA GLY A 40 1.04 -11.09 -1.96
C GLY A 40 -0.48 -10.87 -1.99
N CYS A 41 -0.99 -9.69 -1.62
CA CYS A 41 -2.42 -9.45 -1.49
C CYS A 41 -3.14 -9.40 -2.85
N ASP A 42 -4.42 -9.73 -2.83
CA ASP A 42 -5.31 -9.53 -3.98
C ASP A 42 -5.69 -8.05 -4.07
N ARG A 43 -4.97 -7.32 -4.92
CA ARG A 43 -5.11 -5.87 -5.10
C ARG A 43 -6.52 -5.47 -5.52
N ALA A 44 -7.28 -6.35 -6.17
CA ALA A 44 -8.65 -6.05 -6.57
C ALA A 44 -9.62 -5.94 -5.38
N LYS A 45 -9.21 -6.39 -4.19
CA LYS A 45 -10.01 -6.38 -2.97
C LYS A 45 -9.65 -5.26 -2.00
N LEU A 46 -8.66 -4.42 -2.32
CA LEU A 46 -8.30 -3.32 -1.44
C LEU A 46 -9.38 -2.24 -1.47
N GLU A 47 -9.76 -1.75 -0.30
CA GLU A 47 -10.77 -0.72 -0.11
C GLU A 47 -10.13 0.61 0.35
N CYS A 48 -10.80 1.72 0.08
CA CYS A 48 -10.40 3.01 0.66
C CYS A 48 -10.63 3.02 2.18
N ALA A 49 -9.81 3.77 2.92
CA ALA A 49 -9.97 3.90 4.37
C ALA A 49 -11.33 4.51 4.80
N ASN A 50 -12.03 5.19 3.89
CA ASN A 50 -13.29 5.88 4.15
C ASN A 50 -14.56 5.07 3.82
N GLY A 51 -14.48 3.78 3.49
CA GLY A 51 -15.65 2.92 3.25
C GLY A 51 -15.70 2.28 1.86
N PRO A 52 -16.88 1.90 1.32
CA PRO A 52 -17.09 0.77 0.40
C PRO A 52 -16.67 1.02 -1.06
N TYR A 53 -15.68 1.87 -1.26
CA TYR A 53 -15.08 2.13 -2.56
C TYR A 53 -13.77 1.36 -2.65
N PHE A 54 -13.60 0.60 -3.73
CA PHE A 54 -12.33 -0.03 -4.03
C PHE A 54 -11.23 1.02 -4.18
N LEU A 55 -10.06 0.72 -3.61
CA LEU A 55 -8.86 1.56 -3.67
C LEU A 55 -8.41 1.79 -5.11
N PHE A 56 -8.66 0.80 -5.98
CA PHE A 56 -8.41 0.87 -7.41
C PHE A 56 -9.71 0.77 -8.18
N HIS A 57 -9.93 1.71 -9.11
CA HIS A 57 -11.01 1.61 -10.08
C HIS A 57 -10.49 2.00 -11.47
N PRO A 58 -10.74 1.21 -12.52
CA PRO A 58 -10.13 1.43 -13.83
C PRO A 58 -10.51 2.79 -14.44
N THR A 59 -11.72 3.28 -14.17
CA THR A 59 -12.28 4.48 -14.80
C THR A 59 -12.50 5.65 -13.86
N SER A 60 -12.24 5.51 -12.55
CA SER A 60 -12.49 6.60 -11.61
C SER A 60 -11.30 7.58 -11.60
N PRO A 61 -11.53 8.90 -11.66
CA PRO A 61 -10.47 9.89 -11.52
C PRO A 61 -9.99 10.07 -10.07
N VAL A 62 -10.70 9.50 -9.09
CA VAL A 62 -10.43 9.67 -7.65
C VAL A 62 -9.91 8.41 -6.97
N THR A 63 -9.50 7.39 -7.72
CA THR A 63 -8.90 6.16 -7.19
C THR A 63 -7.41 6.10 -7.48
N TRP A 64 -6.68 5.37 -6.65
CA TRP A 64 -5.27 5.16 -6.90
C TRP A 64 -5.09 4.38 -8.21
N ARG A 65 -4.11 4.76 -9.01
CA ARG A 65 -3.76 3.99 -10.21
C ARG A 65 -2.95 2.78 -9.76
N ARG A 66 -3.34 1.59 -10.22
CA ARG A 66 -2.65 0.34 -9.87
C ARG A 66 -1.17 0.43 -10.21
N GLU A 67 -0.84 1.03 -11.35
CA GLU A 67 0.53 1.25 -11.80
C GLU A 67 1.33 2.12 -10.83
N GLN A 68 0.70 3.15 -10.26
CA GLN A 68 1.34 4.01 -9.26
C GLN A 68 1.56 3.28 -7.93
N PHE A 69 0.62 2.43 -7.52
CA PHE A 69 0.80 1.54 -6.38
C PHE A 69 1.96 0.57 -6.58
N GLU A 70 2.08 -0.08 -7.75
CA GLU A 70 3.22 -0.97 -8.02
C GLU A 70 4.56 -0.23 -7.99
N ILE A 71 4.61 0.97 -8.57
CA ILE A 71 5.82 1.81 -8.56
C ILE A 71 6.19 2.17 -7.12
N PHE A 72 5.21 2.57 -6.32
CA PHE A 72 5.41 2.91 -4.92
C PHE A 72 5.88 1.70 -4.10
N LEU A 73 5.16 0.58 -4.17
CA LEU A 73 5.49 -0.65 -3.43
C LEU A 73 6.87 -1.19 -3.81
N THR A 74 7.18 -1.22 -5.11
CA THR A 74 8.50 -1.66 -5.60
C THR A 74 9.61 -0.74 -5.08
N ALA A 75 9.42 0.58 -5.17
CA ALA A 75 10.39 1.54 -4.67
C ALA A 75 10.58 1.42 -3.15
N LEU A 76 9.51 1.17 -2.39
CA LEU A 76 9.55 1.00 -0.94
C LEU A 76 10.27 -0.30 -0.54
N ILE A 77 10.01 -1.42 -1.22
CA ILE A 77 10.73 -2.68 -1.01
C ILE A 77 12.22 -2.53 -1.34
N ASN A 78 12.54 -1.89 -2.46
CA ASN A 78 13.94 -1.65 -2.85
C ASN A 78 14.64 -0.74 -1.84
N PHE A 79 14.00 0.35 -1.40
CA PHE A 79 14.54 1.24 -0.38
C PHE A 79 14.83 0.51 0.93
N TRP A 80 13.93 -0.38 1.35
CA TRP A 80 14.15 -1.18 2.56
C TRP A 80 15.32 -2.15 2.41
N ASN A 81 15.43 -2.83 1.27
CA ASN A 81 16.49 -3.81 1.02
C ASN A 81 17.87 -3.18 0.76
N ASP A 82 17.92 -1.94 0.25
CA ASP A 82 19.16 -1.20 -0.01
C ASP A 82 19.68 -0.49 1.25
N GLY A 83 18.81 -0.32 2.26
CA GLY A 83 19.08 0.39 3.51
C GLY A 83 19.57 -0.47 4.67
N ASP A 84 19.98 -1.72 4.43
CA ASP A 84 20.58 -2.63 5.41
C ASP A 84 22.10 -2.80 5.18
#